data_AF-A0A1Q9EG36-F1
#
_entry.id   AF-A0A1Q9EG36-F1
#
_cell.length_a   1.000
_cell.length_b   1.000
_cell.length_c   1.000
_cell.angle_alpha   90.00
_cell.angle_beta   90.00
_cell.angle_gamma   90.00
#
_symmetry.space_group_name_H-M   'P 1'
#
loop_
_entity.id
_entity.type
_entity.pdbx_description
1 polymer ?
#
loop_
_entity_poly.entity_id
_entity_poly.type
_entity_poly.pdbx_seq_one_letter_code
_entity_poly.pdbx_strand_id
1 'polypeptide(L)'
;MRDLPESWNLMKAIHHLQDHTCLEKLCGSTLIALGSQANAKGVSNPADTVVFALVGPGSCMSKQFCRDSEKMAMWVMLSHESVRARKKINRGSNATSQRVEMTLFTEKPFGMMVPEMPRIVYAGYTHGDAIGPVTALAPDKLWRLPRAEKEEIVGARKVTVPPGEDPDIEGESVFSCAVLPMELYQEVIHSTKAQTVVDLSPGQGECCKAALALRVPIVAICGSEAHSQRLELLLTEYIFQEQRRESSTFYRAEACEDNVDAKEE
;
A
#
# COMPACT_ATOMS: atom_id res chain seq x y z
N MET A 1 17.53 24.13 4.05
CA MET A 1 17.69 22.83 3.36
C MET A 1 17.11 23.00 1.97
N ARG A 2 17.85 22.63 0.92
CA ARG A 2 17.40 22.81 -0.48
C ARG A 2 16.48 21.65 -0.86
N ASP A 3 15.32 21.97 -1.40
CA ASP A 3 14.38 21.05 -2.03
C ASP A 3 15.08 20.30 -3.18
N LEU A 4 15.27 18.98 -3.01
CA LEU A 4 15.65 18.11 -4.11
C LEU A 4 14.37 17.62 -4.80
N PRO A 5 14.36 17.47 -6.14
CA PRO A 5 13.17 16.98 -6.86
C PRO A 5 12.70 15.63 -6.30
N GLU A 6 11.40 15.47 -6.09
CA GLU A 6 10.77 14.30 -5.43
C GLU A 6 11.13 12.95 -6.09
N SER A 7 11.38 12.94 -7.40
CA SER A 7 11.89 11.78 -8.15
C SER A 7 13.27 11.32 -7.69
N TRP A 8 14.08 12.20 -7.10
CA TRP A 8 15.44 11.89 -6.64
C TRP A 8 15.49 11.04 -5.36
N ASN A 9 14.47 11.14 -4.49
CA ASN A 9 14.40 10.34 -3.26
C ASN A 9 14.01 8.88 -3.55
N LEU A 10 13.09 8.68 -4.50
CA LEU A 10 12.75 7.36 -5.01
C LEU A 10 13.98 6.64 -5.56
N MET A 11 14.75 7.32 -6.40
CA MET A 11 15.92 6.73 -7.04
C MET A 11 17.04 6.39 -6.05
N LYS A 12 17.19 7.17 -4.96
CA LYS A 12 18.13 6.80 -3.87
C LYS A 12 17.68 5.57 -3.10
N ALA A 13 16.38 5.47 -2.79
CA ALA A 13 15.84 4.31 -2.09
C ALA A 13 16.04 3.03 -2.93
N ILE A 14 15.77 3.10 -4.23
CA ILE A 14 16.01 2.00 -5.18
C ILE A 14 17.50 1.70 -5.31
N HIS A 15 18.37 2.71 -5.43
CA HIS A 15 19.81 2.51 -5.56
C HIS A 15 20.41 1.86 -4.31
N HIS A 16 19.89 2.14 -3.11
CA HIS A 16 20.29 1.42 -1.89
C HIS A 16 19.86 -0.05 -1.90
N LEU A 17 18.78 -0.41 -2.62
CA LEU A 17 18.39 -1.81 -2.79
C LEU A 17 19.31 -2.58 -3.74
N GLN A 18 20.06 -1.89 -4.62
CA GLN A 18 20.99 -2.53 -5.55
C GLN A 18 22.23 -3.11 -4.87
N ASP A 19 22.60 -2.60 -3.70
CA ASP A 19 23.68 -3.19 -2.89
C ASP A 19 23.28 -4.54 -2.28
N HIS A 20 22.00 -4.89 -2.34
CA HIS A 20 21.48 -6.17 -1.89
C HIS A 20 21.19 -7.08 -3.10
N THR A 21 21.97 -8.15 -3.23
CA THR A 21 21.86 -9.28 -4.20
C THR A 21 20.49 -9.97 -4.26
N CYS A 22 19.51 -9.50 -3.50
CA CYS A 22 18.17 -10.04 -3.38
C CYS A 22 17.29 -9.70 -4.60
N LEU A 23 17.45 -8.53 -5.22
CA LEU A 23 16.61 -8.12 -6.36
C LEU A 23 16.94 -8.90 -7.64
N GLU A 24 18.21 -9.28 -7.84
CA GLU A 24 18.65 -10.07 -9.00
C GLU A 24 18.04 -11.48 -9.03
N LYS A 25 17.56 -11.96 -7.87
CA LYS A 25 16.88 -13.27 -7.76
C LYS A 25 15.40 -13.18 -8.06
N LEU A 26 14.83 -11.98 -8.18
CA LEU A 26 13.43 -11.81 -8.55
C LEU A 26 13.27 -12.15 -10.04
N CYS A 27 12.64 -13.28 -10.30
CA CYS A 27 12.29 -13.68 -11.65
C CYS A 27 11.01 -12.96 -12.07
N GLY A 28 11.01 -12.30 -13.24
CA GLY A 28 9.78 -11.78 -13.82
C GLY A 28 9.58 -10.26 -13.74
N SER A 29 8.37 -9.84 -14.12
CA SER A 29 7.91 -8.46 -13.96
C SER A 29 7.70 -8.15 -12.48
N THR A 30 8.41 -7.16 -11.95
CA THR A 30 8.34 -6.75 -10.54
C THR A 30 7.62 -5.42 -10.41
N LEU A 31 6.61 -5.35 -9.54
CA LEU A 31 5.93 -4.12 -9.17
C LEU A 31 6.52 -3.59 -7.86
N ILE A 32 7.09 -2.39 -7.90
CA ILE A 32 7.63 -1.69 -6.75
C ILE A 32 6.58 -0.68 -6.28
N ALA A 33 6.02 -0.89 -5.10
CA ALA A 33 5.09 0.02 -4.44
C ALA A 33 5.86 0.95 -3.50
N LEU A 34 5.61 2.26 -3.59
CA LEU A 34 6.38 3.28 -2.87
C LEU A 34 5.51 4.04 -1.86
N GLY A 35 4.30 3.52 -1.65
CA GLY A 35 3.26 4.03 -0.77
C GLY A 35 2.79 5.43 -1.08
N SER A 36 2.00 5.95 -0.15
CA SER A 36 1.48 7.31 -0.17
C SER A 36 2.55 8.30 0.27
N GLN A 37 2.85 9.30 -0.55
CA GLN A 37 3.65 10.44 -0.12
C GLN A 37 2.73 11.56 0.36
N ALA A 38 2.92 12.01 1.60
CA ALA A 38 2.32 13.25 2.07
C ALA A 38 3.10 14.43 1.47
N ASN A 39 2.40 15.38 0.88
CA ASN A 39 3.01 16.57 0.30
C ASN A 39 3.76 17.34 1.41
N ALA A 40 5.00 17.77 1.16
CA ALA A 40 5.91 18.33 2.17
C ALA A 40 5.41 19.62 2.87
N LYS A 41 4.24 20.15 2.46
CA LYS A 41 3.68 21.42 2.92
C LYS A 41 2.78 21.34 4.16
N GLY A 42 2.87 20.28 4.96
CA GLY A 42 2.24 20.25 6.30
C GLY A 42 0.72 20.29 6.32
N VAL A 43 0.06 19.96 5.20
CA VAL A 43 -1.41 19.82 5.15
C VAL A 43 -1.75 18.36 5.38
N SER A 44 -2.58 18.09 6.39
CA SER A 44 -3.04 16.76 6.83
C SER A 44 -3.96 16.03 5.84
N ASN A 45 -3.83 16.31 4.53
CA ASN A 45 -4.62 15.63 3.52
C ASN A 45 -4.13 14.19 3.36
N PRO A 46 -5.06 13.23 3.22
CA PRO A 46 -4.69 11.86 2.91
C PRO A 46 -3.96 11.84 1.57
N ALA A 47 -2.75 11.29 1.55
CA ALA A 47 -2.05 10.75 0.37
C ALA A 47 -2.53 11.32 -0.98
N ASP A 48 -2.10 12.53 -1.35
CA ASP A 48 -2.52 13.13 -2.63
C ASP A 48 -1.97 12.32 -3.83
N THR A 49 -0.90 11.56 -3.60
CA THR A 49 -0.24 10.77 -4.64
C THR A 49 0.26 9.42 -4.12
N VAL A 50 0.06 8.38 -4.92
CA VAL A 50 0.66 7.05 -4.75
C VAL A 50 1.53 6.73 -5.95
N VAL A 51 2.68 6.10 -5.71
CA VAL A 51 3.65 5.82 -6.77
C VAL A 51 3.95 4.34 -6.85
N PHE A 52 3.94 3.83 -8.08
CA PHE A 52 4.31 2.47 -8.43
C PHE A 52 5.33 2.49 -9.58
N ALA A 53 6.27 1.56 -9.57
CA ALA A 53 7.18 1.32 -10.68
C ALA A 53 7.11 -0.14 -11.11
N LEU A 54 6.92 -0.39 -12.40
CA LEU A 54 6.90 -1.71 -13.01
C LEU A 54 8.22 -1.93 -13.75
N VAL A 55 8.94 -2.97 -13.32
CA VAL A 55 10.28 -3.30 -13.77
C VAL A 55 10.24 -4.66 -14.47
N GLY A 56 10.80 -4.74 -15.68
CA GLY A 56 10.80 -5.99 -16.45
C GLY A 56 11.85 -7.00 -15.95
N PRO A 57 11.73 -8.28 -16.33
CA PRO A 57 12.75 -9.28 -16.02
C PRO A 57 14.09 -8.93 -16.67
N GLY A 58 15.19 -9.13 -15.93
CA GLY A 58 16.56 -8.86 -16.41
C GLY A 58 16.91 -7.36 -16.47
N SER A 59 15.98 -6.50 -16.07
CA SER A 59 16.22 -5.08 -15.87
C SER A 59 17.16 -4.87 -14.68
N CYS A 60 18.35 -4.33 -14.94
CA CYS A 60 19.10 -3.69 -13.87
C CYS A 60 18.59 -2.26 -13.78
N MET A 61 18.11 -1.84 -12.59
CA MET A 61 17.64 -0.48 -12.31
C MET A 61 18.78 0.55 -12.37
N SER A 62 19.51 0.60 -13.48
CA SER A 62 20.65 1.47 -13.68
C SER A 62 20.20 2.93 -13.73
N LYS A 63 21.15 3.86 -13.63
CA LYS A 63 20.88 5.30 -13.85
C LYS A 63 20.18 5.59 -15.19
N GLN A 64 20.22 4.65 -16.13
CA GLN A 64 19.52 4.73 -17.40
C GLN A 64 17.99 4.62 -17.26
N PHE A 65 17.48 3.82 -16.32
CA PHE A 65 16.03 3.63 -16.11
C PHE A 65 15.32 4.96 -15.90
N CYS A 66 15.88 5.87 -15.09
CA CYS A 66 15.24 7.16 -14.82
C CYS A 66 15.29 8.18 -15.96
N ARG A 67 16.05 7.94 -17.04
CA ARG A 67 16.00 8.80 -18.23
C ARG A 67 14.97 8.33 -19.25
N ASP A 68 14.82 7.01 -19.35
CA ASP A 68 14.06 6.38 -20.43
C ASP A 68 12.71 5.81 -19.94
N SER A 69 12.40 5.93 -18.64
CA SER A 69 11.12 5.44 -18.09
C SER A 69 9.93 6.21 -18.64
N GLU A 70 8.90 5.49 -19.07
CA GLU A 70 7.61 6.08 -19.37
C GLU A 70 6.82 6.31 -18.07
N LYS A 71 6.11 7.44 -17.99
CA LYS A 71 5.25 7.81 -16.86
C LYS A 71 3.79 7.81 -17.31
N MET A 72 2.94 7.09 -16.59
CA MET A 72 1.48 7.18 -16.73
C MET A 72 0.88 7.70 -15.43
N ALA A 73 0.06 8.75 -15.53
CA ALA A 73 -0.75 9.22 -14.42
C ALA A 73 -2.14 8.57 -14.51
N MET A 74 -2.59 7.98 -13.41
CA MET A 74 -3.89 7.35 -13.28
C MET A 74 -4.65 7.97 -12.11
N TRP A 75 -5.91 8.30 -12.31
CA TRP A 75 -6.76 8.91 -11.29
C TRP A 75 -7.50 7.85 -10.50
N VAL A 76 -7.26 7.79 -9.19
CA VAL A 76 -8.06 6.99 -8.26
C VAL A 76 -9.19 7.85 -7.73
N MET A 77 -10.41 7.51 -8.13
CA MET A 77 -11.63 8.24 -7.81
C MET A 77 -12.29 7.60 -6.58
N LEU A 78 -12.12 8.22 -5.42
CA LEU A 78 -12.69 7.80 -4.15
C LEU A 78 -14.21 8.03 -4.10
N SER A 79 -14.93 7.08 -3.52
CA SER A 79 -16.37 7.21 -3.25
C SER A 79 -16.62 8.39 -2.30
N HIS A 80 -17.68 9.13 -2.57
CA HIS A 80 -18.03 10.31 -1.80
C HIS A 80 -18.38 9.96 -0.35
N GLU A 81 -19.00 8.80 -0.14
CA GLU A 81 -19.37 8.25 1.15
C GLU A 81 -18.14 7.99 2.01
N SER A 82 -17.10 7.35 1.45
CA SER A 82 -15.86 7.06 2.18
C SER A 82 -15.09 8.33 2.54
N VAL A 83 -15.04 9.30 1.63
CA VAL A 83 -14.44 10.62 1.87
C VAL A 83 -15.18 11.36 3.01
N ARG A 84 -16.51 11.34 3.00
CA ARG A 84 -17.34 11.95 4.06
C ARG A 84 -17.16 11.25 5.41
N ALA A 85 -17.09 9.92 5.44
CA ALA A 85 -16.89 9.16 6.67
C ALA A 85 -15.57 9.54 7.35
N ARG A 86 -14.49 9.72 6.57
CA ARG A 86 -13.18 10.12 7.10
C ARG A 86 -13.14 11.60 7.52
N LYS A 87 -13.95 12.48 6.92
CA LYS A 87 -14.06 13.89 7.32
C LYS A 87 -14.58 14.10 8.74
N LYS A 88 -15.43 13.18 9.26
CA LYS A 88 -15.93 13.28 10.64
C LYS A 88 -14.79 13.27 11.68
N ILE A 89 -13.61 12.78 11.30
CA ILE A 89 -12.42 12.67 12.15
C ILE A 89 -11.46 13.84 11.92
N ASN A 90 -11.21 14.23 10.65
CA ASN A 90 -10.33 15.36 10.34
C ASN A 90 -11.09 16.69 10.34
N ARG A 91 -11.19 17.34 11.51
CA ARG A 91 -11.71 18.71 11.63
C ARG A 91 -10.76 19.70 10.93
N GLY A 92 -11.20 20.41 9.89
CA GLY A 92 -10.46 21.61 9.42
C GLY A 92 -10.37 21.91 7.92
N SER A 93 -10.78 21.03 7.00
CA SER A 93 -10.75 21.35 5.55
C SER A 93 -12.10 21.14 4.86
N ASN A 94 -12.57 22.16 4.15
CA ASN A 94 -13.79 22.12 3.33
C ASN A 94 -13.55 21.57 1.91
N ALA A 95 -12.29 21.43 1.49
CA ALA A 95 -11.94 20.85 0.20
C ALA A 95 -11.48 19.41 0.40
N THR A 96 -12.37 18.45 0.15
CA THR A 96 -12.00 17.04 0.05
C THR A 96 -11.86 16.66 -1.41
N SER A 97 -10.65 16.30 -1.83
CA SER A 97 -10.45 15.70 -3.14
C SER A 97 -10.97 14.27 -3.12
N GLN A 98 -11.91 13.95 -4.00
CA GLN A 98 -12.23 12.55 -4.33
C GLN A 98 -11.15 11.94 -5.23
N ARG A 99 -10.17 12.73 -5.66
CA ARG A 99 -9.18 12.34 -6.65
C ARG A 99 -7.83 12.18 -5.97
N VAL A 100 -7.28 10.99 -6.07
CA VAL A 100 -5.90 10.66 -5.70
C VAL A 100 -5.14 10.37 -7.00
N GLU A 101 -3.97 10.97 -7.19
CA GLU A 101 -3.12 10.64 -8.33
C GLU A 101 -2.34 9.37 -8.04
N MET A 102 -2.37 8.41 -8.95
CA MET A 102 -1.48 7.25 -8.93
C MET A 102 -0.53 7.35 -10.11
N THR A 103 0.75 7.50 -9.83
CA THR A 103 1.77 7.52 -10.89
C THR A 103 2.37 6.13 -11.06
N LEU A 104 2.33 5.63 -12.29
CA LEU A 104 2.99 4.41 -12.72
C LEU A 104 4.22 4.76 -13.56
N PHE A 105 5.33 4.06 -13.32
CA PHE A 105 6.53 4.13 -14.14
C PHE A 105 6.83 2.79 -14.78
N THR A 106 7.25 2.77 -16.04
CA THR A 106 7.70 1.54 -16.73
C THR A 106 9.02 1.77 -17.44
N GLU A 107 9.85 0.73 -17.56
CA GLU A 107 11.11 0.81 -18.35
C GLU A 107 10.87 0.91 -19.86
N LYS A 108 9.82 0.25 -20.34
CA LYS A 108 9.43 0.17 -21.75
C LYS A 108 8.04 0.77 -21.91
N PRO A 109 7.61 1.03 -23.16
CA PRO A 109 6.29 1.60 -23.39
C PRO A 109 5.16 0.82 -22.69
N PHE A 110 4.18 1.51 -22.10
CA PHE A 110 3.08 0.91 -21.36
C PHE A 110 2.32 -0.13 -22.21
N GLY A 111 2.12 0.13 -23.51
CA GLY A 111 1.49 -0.82 -24.43
C GLY A 111 2.26 -2.15 -24.60
N MET A 112 3.55 -2.20 -24.23
CA MET A 112 4.35 -3.42 -24.22
C MET A 112 4.40 -4.09 -22.84
N MET A 113 4.39 -3.30 -21.77
CA MET A 113 4.58 -3.79 -20.39
C MET A 113 3.27 -4.15 -19.69
N VAL A 114 2.18 -3.45 -20.03
CA VAL A 114 0.88 -3.58 -19.40
C VAL A 114 -0.10 -4.09 -20.46
N PRO A 115 -0.53 -5.37 -20.39
CA PRO A 115 -1.46 -5.92 -21.36
C PRO A 115 -2.81 -5.22 -21.25
N GLU A 116 -3.47 -4.99 -22.38
CA GLU A 116 -4.85 -4.51 -22.39
C GLU A 116 -5.77 -5.66 -21.94
N MET A 117 -6.46 -5.47 -20.81
CA MET A 117 -7.39 -6.48 -20.31
C MET A 117 -8.47 -5.89 -19.39
N PRO A 118 -9.58 -6.62 -19.19
CA PRO A 118 -10.58 -6.24 -18.20
C PRO A 118 -10.00 -6.24 -16.79
N ARG A 119 -10.42 -5.23 -16.02
CA ARG A 119 -10.19 -5.13 -14.58
C ARG A 119 -10.98 -6.19 -13.81
N ILE A 120 -10.50 -6.58 -12.64
CA ILE A 120 -11.10 -7.68 -11.84
C ILE A 120 -12.01 -7.19 -10.72
N VAL A 121 -11.74 -6.01 -10.16
CA VAL A 121 -12.53 -5.41 -9.08
C VAL A 121 -13.37 -4.27 -9.63
N TYR A 122 -12.75 -3.36 -10.37
CA TYR A 122 -13.40 -2.15 -10.85
C TYR A 122 -13.83 -2.28 -12.31
N ALA A 123 -14.76 -1.45 -12.75
CA ALA A 123 -15.13 -1.41 -14.15
C ALA A 123 -13.98 -0.84 -15.02
N GLY A 124 -13.94 -1.26 -16.27
CA GLY A 124 -13.02 -0.75 -17.29
C GLY A 124 -11.86 -1.68 -17.63
N TYR A 125 -10.85 -1.12 -18.28
CA TYR A 125 -9.68 -1.82 -18.81
C TYR A 125 -8.38 -1.20 -18.25
N THR A 126 -7.29 -1.95 -18.34
CA THR A 126 -5.97 -1.58 -17.79
C THR A 126 -5.37 -0.30 -18.38
N HIS A 127 -5.67 0.05 -19.63
CA HIS A 127 -5.20 1.29 -20.28
C HIS A 127 -6.04 2.53 -19.96
N GLY A 128 -7.11 2.39 -19.15
CA GLY A 128 -7.88 3.52 -18.67
C GLY A 128 -7.07 4.39 -17.70
N ASP A 129 -7.22 5.71 -17.81
CA ASP A 129 -6.53 6.70 -16.98
C ASP A 129 -7.22 6.98 -15.64
N ALA A 130 -8.29 6.24 -15.31
CA ALA A 130 -9.01 6.38 -14.05
C ALA A 130 -9.52 5.03 -13.51
N ILE A 131 -9.49 4.86 -12.19
CA ILE A 131 -10.08 3.74 -11.43
C ILE A 131 -11.09 4.30 -10.42
N GLY A 132 -12.31 3.77 -10.39
CA GLY A 132 -13.26 4.04 -9.33
C GLY A 132 -14.71 3.69 -9.68
N PRO A 133 -15.65 3.92 -8.76
CA PRO A 133 -15.44 4.51 -7.44
C PRO A 133 -14.73 3.56 -6.45
N VAL A 134 -13.71 4.05 -5.76
CA VAL A 134 -12.94 3.31 -4.75
C VAL A 134 -13.41 3.67 -3.35
N THR A 135 -13.83 2.69 -2.56
CA THR A 135 -14.20 2.92 -1.16
C THR A 135 -12.95 2.94 -0.30
N ALA A 136 -12.53 4.13 0.16
CA ALA A 136 -11.39 4.26 1.05
C ALA A 136 -11.62 3.50 2.37
N LEU A 137 -10.54 3.04 2.99
CA LEU A 137 -10.59 2.35 4.27
C LEU A 137 -11.26 3.21 5.34
N ALA A 138 -12.23 2.59 6.00
CA ALA A 138 -12.95 3.22 7.08
C ALA A 138 -12.01 3.42 8.29
N PRO A 139 -12.20 4.49 9.09
CA PRO A 139 -11.30 4.79 10.19
C PRO A 139 -11.17 3.71 11.27
N ASP A 140 -12.24 2.94 11.49
CA ASP A 140 -12.28 1.79 12.40
C ASP A 140 -11.48 0.59 11.88
N LYS A 141 -11.12 0.59 10.60
CA LYS A 141 -10.24 -0.42 9.97
C LYS A 141 -8.78 0.00 9.96
N LEU A 142 -8.47 1.23 10.35
CA LEU A 142 -7.09 1.67 10.45
C LEU A 142 -6.43 1.05 11.68
N TRP A 143 -5.16 0.69 11.54
CA TRP A 143 -4.37 0.26 12.68
C TRP A 143 -4.24 1.41 13.69
N ARG A 144 -4.78 1.21 14.89
CA ARG A 144 -4.70 2.15 16.02
C ARG A 144 -3.92 1.53 17.17
N LEU A 145 -3.07 2.33 17.83
CA LEU A 145 -2.29 1.94 19.00
C LEU A 145 -2.13 3.11 19.97
N PRO A 146 -1.84 2.84 21.26
CA PRO A 146 -1.34 3.86 22.18
C PRO A 146 -0.12 4.58 21.60
N ARG A 147 0.09 5.84 22.01
CA ARG A 147 1.17 6.66 21.45
C ARG A 147 2.55 6.01 21.61
N ALA A 148 2.84 5.44 22.79
CA ALA A 148 4.13 4.81 23.06
C ALA A 148 4.45 3.73 22.02
N GLU A 149 3.51 2.81 21.75
CA GLU A 149 3.69 1.76 20.76
C GLU A 149 3.74 2.31 19.32
N LYS A 150 2.97 3.36 19.03
CA LYS A 150 3.05 4.04 17.73
C LYS A 150 4.44 4.63 17.50
N GLU A 151 5.06 5.24 18.50
CA GLU A 151 6.42 5.79 18.40
C GLU A 151 7.47 4.72 18.13
N GLU A 152 7.30 3.50 18.66
CA GLU A 152 8.17 2.36 18.34
C GLU A 152 8.05 1.92 16.87
N ILE A 153 6.85 2.01 16.30
CA ILE A 153 6.59 1.62 14.91
C ILE A 153 7.05 2.69 13.91
N VAL A 154 6.62 3.95 14.08
CA VAL A 154 6.90 5.00 13.08
C VAL A 154 8.16 5.81 13.38
N GLY A 155 8.66 5.72 14.61
CA GLY A 155 9.75 6.53 15.15
C GLY A 155 9.24 7.82 15.79
N ALA A 156 9.78 8.18 16.97
CA ALA A 156 9.36 9.34 17.77
C ALA A 156 9.27 10.67 17.00
N ARG A 157 10.18 10.91 16.03
CA ARG A 157 10.20 12.15 15.23
C ARG A 157 9.01 12.31 14.28
N LYS A 158 8.23 11.25 14.05
CA LYS A 158 7.11 11.24 13.09
C LYS A 158 5.74 11.30 13.76
N VAL A 159 5.69 11.30 15.09
CA VAL A 159 4.43 11.42 15.83
C VAL A 159 4.15 12.90 16.10
N THR A 160 3.15 13.45 15.41
CA THR A 160 2.66 14.81 15.68
C THR A 160 1.52 14.75 16.69
N VAL A 161 1.61 15.52 17.78
CA VAL A 161 0.56 15.64 18.78
C VAL A 161 -0.49 16.66 18.31
N PRO A 162 -1.74 16.27 18.05
CA PRO A 162 -2.81 17.24 17.91
C PRO A 162 -2.98 17.98 19.24
N PRO A 163 -3.05 19.33 19.26
CA PRO A 163 -3.27 20.04 20.51
C PRO A 163 -4.65 19.72 21.10
N GLY A 164 -4.69 19.22 22.34
CA GLY A 164 -5.92 19.08 23.13
C GLY A 164 -6.61 17.71 23.14
N GLU A 165 -6.01 16.66 22.58
CA GLU A 165 -6.50 15.28 22.73
C GLU A 165 -5.65 14.52 23.74
N ASP A 166 -6.31 13.76 24.62
CA ASP A 166 -5.66 12.83 25.54
C ASP A 166 -5.38 11.51 24.79
N PRO A 167 -4.13 11.26 24.36
CA PRO A 167 -3.80 10.21 23.39
C PRO A 167 -3.90 8.79 23.96
N ASP A 168 -4.15 8.65 25.28
CA ASP A 168 -3.93 7.39 26.00
C ASP A 168 -5.17 6.48 26.11
N ILE A 169 -6.38 6.93 25.73
CA ILE A 169 -7.62 6.15 25.98
C ILE A 169 -8.11 5.33 24.78
N GLU A 170 -8.01 5.83 23.54
CA GLU A 170 -8.56 5.14 22.35
C GLU A 170 -7.53 4.74 21.29
N GLY A 171 -6.26 5.12 21.50
CA GLY A 171 -5.19 4.93 20.54
C GLY A 171 -5.32 5.80 19.28
N GLU A 172 -4.18 6.13 18.68
CA GLU A 172 -4.10 6.93 17.46
C GLU A 172 -3.89 6.02 16.26
N SER A 173 -4.36 6.45 15.08
CA SER A 173 -3.98 5.80 13.83
C SER A 173 -2.45 5.84 13.66
N VAL A 174 -1.86 4.68 13.40
CA VAL A 174 -0.43 4.51 13.13
C VAL A 174 -0.09 5.05 11.74
N PHE A 175 -0.90 4.71 10.73
CA PHE A 175 -0.72 5.12 9.33
C PHE A 175 -1.96 5.86 8.79
N SER A 176 -2.12 7.14 9.15
CA SER A 176 -3.30 7.95 8.77
C SER A 176 -3.44 8.18 7.25
N CYS A 177 -2.35 8.01 6.50
CA CYS A 177 -2.28 8.08 5.04
C CYS A 177 -2.57 6.74 4.34
N ALA A 178 -2.69 5.61 5.07
CA ALA A 178 -3.03 4.31 4.51
C ALA A 178 -4.55 4.20 4.25
N VAL A 179 -5.01 4.90 3.22
CA VAL A 179 -6.44 5.09 2.93
C VAL A 179 -6.96 4.17 1.85
N LEU A 180 -6.06 3.61 1.04
CA LEU A 180 -6.41 2.81 -0.11
C LEU A 180 -6.71 1.37 0.31
N PRO A 181 -7.82 0.80 -0.17
CA PRO A 181 -8.24 -0.54 0.22
C PRO A 181 -7.42 -1.62 -0.52
N MET A 182 -7.35 -2.82 0.05
CA MET A 182 -6.71 -4.00 -0.55
C MET A 182 -7.12 -4.22 -2.01
N GLU A 183 -8.41 -4.05 -2.33
CA GLU A 183 -8.98 -4.29 -3.65
C GLU A 183 -8.37 -3.39 -4.73
N LEU A 184 -7.97 -2.15 -4.38
CA LEU A 184 -7.24 -1.29 -5.30
C LEU A 184 -5.85 -1.85 -5.61
N TYR A 185 -5.13 -2.33 -4.59
CA TYR A 185 -3.83 -2.95 -4.80
C TYR A 185 -3.94 -4.26 -5.61
N GLN A 186 -4.99 -5.06 -5.39
CA GLN A 186 -5.27 -6.25 -6.21
C GLN A 186 -5.46 -5.87 -7.68
N GLU A 187 -6.21 -4.79 -7.95
CA GLU A 187 -6.40 -4.29 -9.30
C GLU A 187 -5.08 -3.88 -9.96
N VAL A 188 -4.21 -3.16 -9.25
CA VAL A 188 -2.91 -2.72 -9.77
C VAL A 188 -2.00 -3.92 -10.08
N ILE A 189 -1.91 -4.89 -9.17
CA ILE A 189 -1.10 -6.10 -9.34
C ILE A 189 -1.61 -6.92 -10.54
N HIS A 190 -2.93 -7.11 -10.64
CA HIS A 190 -3.55 -7.83 -11.76
C HIS A 190 -3.34 -7.12 -13.09
N SER A 191 -3.58 -5.80 -13.11
CA SER A 191 -3.46 -4.96 -14.31
C SER A 191 -2.06 -4.96 -14.88
N THR A 192 -1.04 -4.93 -14.01
CA THR A 192 0.37 -4.91 -14.39
C THR A 192 0.95 -6.30 -14.64
N LYS A 193 0.19 -7.38 -14.36
CA LYS A 193 0.69 -8.76 -14.35
C LYS A 193 1.99 -8.92 -13.57
N ALA A 194 2.09 -8.21 -12.45
CA ALA A 194 3.24 -8.30 -11.57
C ALA A 194 3.38 -9.74 -11.05
N GLN A 195 4.58 -10.31 -11.24
CA GLN A 195 4.93 -11.65 -10.75
C GLN A 195 5.58 -11.60 -9.37
N THR A 196 6.03 -10.42 -8.95
CA THR A 196 6.52 -10.14 -7.59
C THR A 196 6.20 -8.70 -7.23
N VAL A 197 5.96 -8.44 -5.95
CA VAL A 197 5.76 -7.10 -5.40
C VAL A 197 6.92 -6.77 -4.45
N VAL A 198 7.43 -5.55 -4.53
CA VAL A 198 8.34 -4.98 -3.54
C VAL A 198 7.68 -3.72 -2.97
N ASP A 199 7.27 -3.76 -1.71
CA ASP A 199 6.63 -2.62 -1.05
C ASP A 199 7.62 -1.91 -0.13
N LEU A 200 8.02 -0.69 -0.49
CA LEU A 200 8.99 0.10 0.27
C LEU A 200 8.36 0.85 1.45
N SER A 201 7.05 0.79 1.59
CA SER A 201 6.32 1.47 2.66
C SER A 201 4.97 0.78 2.88
N PRO A 202 4.99 -0.43 3.44
CA PRO A 202 3.80 -1.29 3.51
C PRO A 202 2.69 -0.72 4.40
N GLY A 203 2.99 0.28 5.23
CA GLY A 203 2.02 0.87 6.15
C GLY A 203 1.35 -0.20 6.99
N GLN A 204 0.02 -0.29 6.91
CA GLN A 204 -0.77 -1.32 7.60
C GLN A 204 -0.94 -2.65 6.83
N GLY A 205 -0.28 -2.80 5.68
CA GLY A 205 -0.18 -4.07 4.97
C GLY A 205 -1.21 -4.33 3.87
N GLU A 206 -1.98 -3.34 3.43
CA GLU A 206 -3.06 -3.55 2.43
C GLU A 206 -2.53 -4.05 1.08
N CYS A 207 -1.40 -3.50 0.61
CA CYS A 207 -0.69 -4.00 -0.57
C CYS A 207 -0.17 -5.43 -0.35
N CYS A 208 0.30 -5.74 0.86
CA CYS A 208 0.76 -7.08 1.23
C CYS A 208 -0.38 -8.10 1.23
N LYS A 209 -1.53 -7.77 1.81
CA LYS A 209 -2.74 -8.60 1.78
C LYS A 209 -3.20 -8.83 0.34
N ALA A 210 -3.17 -7.79 -0.50
CA ALA A 210 -3.52 -7.91 -1.91
C ALA A 210 -2.60 -8.87 -2.66
N ALA A 211 -1.28 -8.78 -2.45
CA ALA A 211 -0.31 -9.68 -3.03
C ALA A 211 -0.52 -11.14 -2.55
N LEU A 212 -0.74 -11.34 -1.24
CA LEU A 212 -1.05 -12.65 -0.67
C LEU A 212 -2.33 -13.25 -1.28
N ALA A 213 -3.42 -12.48 -1.35
CA ALA A 213 -4.69 -12.90 -1.93
C ALA A 213 -4.56 -13.35 -3.39
N LEU A 214 -3.69 -12.69 -4.15
CA LEU A 214 -3.37 -13.03 -5.55
C LEU A 214 -2.26 -14.08 -5.68
N ARG A 215 -1.71 -14.57 -4.57
CA ARG A 215 -0.56 -15.50 -4.51
C ARG A 215 0.67 -14.97 -5.26
N VAL A 216 0.86 -13.66 -5.23
CA VAL A 216 2.04 -12.99 -5.77
C VAL A 216 3.07 -12.85 -4.65
N PRO A 217 4.29 -13.38 -4.80
CA PRO A 217 5.37 -13.18 -3.85
C PRO A 217 5.58 -11.70 -3.55
N ILE A 218 5.78 -11.38 -2.26
CA ILE A 218 6.01 -10.00 -1.83
C ILE A 218 7.20 -9.89 -0.88
N VAL A 219 7.96 -8.80 -1.04
CA VAL A 219 8.95 -8.31 -0.09
C VAL A 219 8.50 -6.95 0.41
N ALA A 220 8.34 -6.78 1.72
CA ALA A 220 7.94 -5.53 2.33
C ALA A 220 9.06 -4.94 3.19
N ILE A 221 9.39 -3.66 3.00
CA ILE A 221 10.45 -2.96 3.73
C ILE A 221 9.81 -2.05 4.76
N CYS A 222 9.97 -2.39 6.03
CA CYS A 222 9.41 -1.65 7.15
C CYS A 222 10.37 -0.58 7.68
N GLY A 223 9.81 0.46 8.31
CA GLY A 223 10.59 1.57 8.84
C GLY A 223 11.33 1.27 10.14
N SER A 224 10.89 0.24 10.88
CA SER A 224 11.49 -0.25 12.12
C SER A 224 11.27 -1.76 12.27
N GLU A 225 12.02 -2.39 13.18
CA GLU A 225 11.83 -3.80 13.52
C GLU A 225 10.44 -4.04 14.14
N ALA A 226 10.00 -3.16 15.04
CA ALA A 226 8.66 -3.20 15.64
C ALA A 226 7.54 -3.16 14.58
N HIS A 227 7.73 -2.34 13.52
CA HIS A 227 6.80 -2.32 12.39
C HIS A 227 6.77 -3.67 11.68
N SER A 228 7.93 -4.28 11.38
CA SER A 228 7.99 -5.58 10.70
C SER A 228 7.35 -6.71 11.50
N GLN A 229 7.69 -6.83 12.79
CA GLN A 229 7.17 -7.89 13.65
C GLN A 229 5.66 -7.82 13.77
N ARG A 230 5.11 -6.61 13.94
CA ARG A 230 3.65 -6.49 14.05
C ARG A 230 2.93 -6.60 12.72
N LEU A 231 3.53 -6.13 11.62
CA LEU A 231 2.98 -6.38 10.29
C LEU A 231 2.91 -7.88 10.01
N GLU A 232 3.93 -8.66 10.38
CA GLU A 232 3.94 -10.12 10.24
C GLU A 232 2.78 -10.77 11.01
N LEU A 233 2.53 -10.36 12.26
CA LEU A 233 1.38 -10.85 13.04
C LEU A 233 0.05 -10.53 12.35
N LEU A 234 -0.12 -9.31 11.84
CA LEU A 234 -1.35 -8.89 11.14
C LEU A 234 -1.57 -9.67 9.84
N LEU A 235 -0.51 -9.95 9.09
CA LEU A 235 -0.60 -10.73 7.86
C LEU A 235 -0.83 -12.22 8.13
N THR A 236 -0.26 -12.75 9.21
CA THR A 236 -0.52 -14.13 9.68
C THR A 236 -1.98 -14.30 10.06
N GLU A 237 -2.51 -13.38 10.86
CA GLU A 237 -3.92 -13.37 11.26
C GLU A 237 -4.85 -13.26 10.03
N TYR A 238 -4.50 -12.40 9.07
CA TYR A 238 -5.22 -12.31 7.80
C TYR A 238 -5.27 -13.66 7.07
N ILE A 239 -4.15 -14.38 6.97
CA ILE A 239 -4.13 -15.70 6.33
C ILE A 239 -4.98 -16.72 7.10
N PHE A 240 -4.97 -16.70 8.43
CA PHE A 240 -5.84 -17.58 9.22
C PHE A 240 -7.32 -17.28 8.98
N GLN A 241 -7.71 -16.01 8.91
CA GLN A 241 -9.07 -15.62 8.57
C GLN A 241 -9.46 -16.08 7.15
N GLU A 242 -8.55 -15.93 6.19
CA GLU A 242 -8.76 -16.40 4.82
C GLU A 242 -8.86 -17.93 4.72
N GLN A 243 -8.11 -18.69 5.54
CA GLN A 243 -8.24 -20.15 5.60
C GLN A 243 -9.63 -20.62 6.05
N ARG A 244 -10.35 -19.79 6.81
CA ARG A 244 -11.72 -20.09 7.26
C ARG A 244 -12.81 -19.64 6.30
N ARG A 245 -12.47 -18.81 5.31
CA ARG A 245 -13.45 -18.22 4.39
C ARG A 245 -13.60 -19.10 3.15
N GLU A 246 -14.77 -19.73 2.98
CA GLU A 246 -15.05 -20.67 1.86
C GLU A 246 -14.75 -20.11 0.46
N SER A 247 -14.94 -18.80 0.26
CA SER A 247 -14.66 -18.13 -1.00
C SER A 247 -13.17 -17.80 -1.22
N SER A 248 -12.31 -18.03 -0.22
CA SER A 248 -10.89 -17.73 -0.30
C SER A 248 -10.11 -18.79 -1.07
N THR A 249 -9.06 -18.37 -1.76
CA THR A 249 -8.09 -19.30 -2.33
C THR A 249 -7.25 -20.00 -1.25
N PHE A 250 -7.28 -19.51 0.00
CA PHE A 250 -6.60 -20.15 1.13
C PHE A 250 -7.48 -21.12 1.91
N TYR A 251 -8.76 -21.25 1.54
CA TYR A 251 -9.72 -22.03 2.31
C TYR A 251 -9.23 -23.45 2.63
N ARG A 252 -9.40 -23.84 3.89
CA ARG A 252 -9.15 -25.19 4.40
C ARG A 252 -10.33 -25.58 5.30
N ALA A 253 -11.00 -26.67 4.96
CA ALA A 253 -12.15 -27.14 5.74
C ALA A 253 -11.78 -27.40 7.21
N GLU A 254 -10.58 -27.93 7.47
CA GLU A 254 -10.10 -28.22 8.83
C GLU A 254 -9.92 -26.94 9.68
N ALA A 255 -9.70 -25.78 9.07
CA ALA A 255 -9.52 -24.52 9.79
C ALA A 255 -10.82 -23.93 10.35
N CYS A 256 -11.98 -24.41 9.87
CA CYS A 256 -13.31 -24.03 10.37
C CYS A 256 -13.72 -24.82 11.62
N GLU A 257 -13.00 -25.90 11.94
CA GLU A 257 -13.26 -26.77 13.08
C GLU A 257 -12.60 -26.21 14.35
N ASP A 258 -12.99 -25.00 14.77
CA ASP A 258 -12.45 -24.41 15.99
C ASP A 258 -13.11 -25.02 17.24
N ASN A 259 -12.36 -25.89 17.93
CA ASN A 259 -12.37 -26.15 19.38
C ASN A 259 -13.74 -26.28 20.08
N VAL A 260 -14.51 -27.32 19.76
CA VAL A 260 -15.64 -27.73 20.62
C VAL A 260 -15.15 -28.30 21.96
N ASP A 261 -13.87 -28.69 22.07
CA ASP A 261 -13.35 -29.46 23.22
C ASP A 261 -12.58 -28.65 24.28
N ALA A 262 -12.48 -27.32 24.17
CA ALA A 262 -11.77 -26.48 25.16
C ALA A 262 -12.65 -26.03 26.36
N LYS A 263 -13.77 -26.71 26.62
CA LYS A 263 -14.74 -26.41 27.69
C LYS A 263 -14.98 -27.57 28.65
N GLU A 264 -13.98 -28.37 28.99
CA GLU A 264 -14.08 -29.27 30.16
C GLU A 264 -12.73 -29.35 30.88
N GLU A 265 -12.46 -28.39 31.78
CA GLU A 265 -11.69 -28.58 33.03
C GLU A 265 -11.87 -27.38 33.98
#